data_AF-A0A959KWR3-F1
#
_entry.id   AF-A0A959KWR3-F1
#
_cell.length_a   1.000
_cell.length_b   1.000
_cell.length_c   1.000
_cell.angle_alpha   90.00
_cell.angle_beta   90.00
_cell.angle_gamma   90.00
#
_symmetry.space_group_name_H-M   'P 1'
#
loop_
_entity.id
_entity.type
_entity.pdbx_description
1 polymer ?
#
loop_
_entity_poly.entity_id
_entity_poly.type
_entity_poly.pdbx_seq_one_letter_code
_entity_poly.pdbx_strand_id
1 'polypeptide(L)' 'RKLVCQFGVHPEFRRRGYGRSLLAKLCTRHGRLRLINVDGRSEGMLRFSENVGLEHIVDQYEMRLDL' A
#
# COMPACT_ATOMS: atom_id res chain seq x y z
N ARG A 1 9.27 -1.75 -18.77
CA ARG A 1 8.96 -0.52 -17.97
C ARG A 1 8.25 -0.96 -16.70
N LYS A 2 8.81 -0.74 -15.50
CA LYS A 2 8.08 -1.03 -14.24
C LYS A 2 7.04 0.07 -14.04
N LEU A 3 5.76 -0.29 -14.01
CA LEU A 3 4.69 0.64 -13.65
C LEU A 3 4.68 0.78 -12.13
N VAL A 4 4.78 2.01 -11.65
CA VAL A 4 4.47 2.31 -10.26
C VAL A 4 2.95 2.41 -10.17
N CYS A 5 2.31 1.42 -9.58
CA CYS A 5 0.86 1.44 -9.34
C CYS A 5 0.60 2.00 -7.95
N GLN A 6 -0.14 3.10 -7.88
CA GLN A 6 -0.76 3.57 -6.65
C GLN A 6 -2.24 3.17 -6.66
N PHE A 7 -2.77 2.81 -5.50
CA PHE A 7 -4.20 2.57 -5.33
C PHE A 7 -4.63 3.09 -3.97
N GLY A 8 -5.92 3.39 -3.86
CA GLY A 8 -6.54 3.83 -2.62
C GLY A 8 -8.04 3.58 -2.66
N VAL A 9 -8.65 3.53 -1.49
CA VAL A 9 -10.10 3.47 -1.33
C VAL A 9 -10.56 4.78 -0.72
N HIS A 10 -11.46 5.47 -1.43
CA HIS A 10 -12.07 6.71 -0.96
C HIS A 10 -12.70 6.50 0.43
N PRO A 11 -12.57 7.45 1.38
CA PRO A 11 -12.95 7.27 2.79
C PRO A 11 -14.32 6.63 3.03
N GLU A 12 -15.35 7.07 2.30
CA GLU A 12 -16.73 6.60 2.43
C GLU A 12 -16.94 5.13 2.06
N PHE A 13 -16.01 4.56 1.30
CA PHE A 13 -16.07 3.18 0.81
C PHE A 13 -15.12 2.25 1.59
N ARG A 14 -14.37 2.76 2.57
CA ARG A 14 -13.43 1.94 3.36
C ARG A 14 -14.16 0.90 4.22
N ARG A 15 -13.43 -0.14 4.63
CA ARG A 15 -13.92 -1.27 5.45
C ARG A 15 -15.06 -2.10 4.82
N ARG A 16 -15.25 -2.00 3.50
CA ARG A 16 -16.21 -2.82 2.71
C ARG A 16 -15.54 -3.87 1.82
N GLY A 17 -14.26 -4.15 2.05
CA GLY A 17 -13.50 -5.13 1.27
C GLY A 17 -12.87 -4.62 -0.04
N TYR A 18 -13.20 -3.42 -0.53
CA TYR A 18 -12.68 -2.91 -1.81
C TYR A 18 -11.15 -2.86 -1.89
N GLY A 19 -10.46 -2.53 -0.79
CA GLY A 19 -9.00 -2.51 -0.76
C GLY A 19 -8.40 -3.89 -1.05
N ARG A 20 -8.98 -4.95 -0.46
CA ARG A 20 -8.57 -6.34 -0.70
C ARG A 20 -8.89 -6.77 -2.14
N SER A 21 -10.06 -6.41 -2.66
CA SER A 21 -10.44 -6.72 -4.04
C SER A 21 -9.53 -6.06 -5.08
N LEU A 22 -9.16 -4.79 -4.85
CA LEU A 22 -8.19 -4.08 -5.69
C LEU A 22 -6.81 -4.75 -5.63
N LEU A 23 -6.31 -5.06 -4.44
CA LEU A 23 -5.03 -5.72 -4.27
C LEU A 23 -5.00 -7.10 -4.92
N ALA A 24 -6.06 -7.91 -4.76
CA ALA A 24 -6.18 -9.21 -5.41
C ALA A 24 -6.07 -9.09 -6.93
N LYS A 25 -6.76 -8.11 -7.54
CA LYS A 25 -6.68 -7.86 -8.98
C LYS A 25 -5.27 -7.46 -9.43
N LEU A 26 -4.56 -6.66 -8.63
CA LEU A 26 -3.17 -6.31 -8.88
C LEU A 26 -2.24 -7.53 -8.78
N CYS A 27 -2.42 -8.38 -7.77
CA CYS A 27 -1.67 -9.62 -7.61
C CYS A 27 -1.90 -10.57 -8.79
N THR A 28 -3.14 -10.78 -9.22
CA THR A 28 -3.44 -11.62 -10.39
C THR A 28 -2.78 -11.08 -11.66
N ARG A 29 -2.72 -9.76 -11.83
CA ARG A 29 -2.15 -9.13 -13.03
C ARG A 29 -0.62 -9.12 -13.04
N HIS A 30 0.03 -9.03 -11.88
CA HIS A 30 1.48 -8.76 -11.78
C HIS A 30 2.28 -9.82 -11.01
N GLY A 31 1.62 -10.81 -10.41
CA GLY A 31 2.24 -11.85 -9.59
C GLY A 31 2.70 -11.32 -8.23
N ARG A 32 3.90 -10.73 -8.19
CA ARG A 32 4.52 -10.24 -6.95
C ARG A 32 4.43 -8.72 -6.87
N LEU A 33 3.86 -8.23 -5.77
CA LEU A 33 3.77 -6.80 -5.47
C LEU A 33 4.78 -6.39 -4.40
N ARG A 34 5.21 -5.14 -4.45
CA ARG A 34 5.93 -4.45 -3.38
C ARG A 34 5.27 -3.10 -3.16
N LEU A 35 4.94 -2.79 -1.92
CA LEU A 35 4.52 -1.48 -1.47
C LEU A 35 5.77 -0.70 -1.03
N ILE A 36 5.88 0.54 -1.49
CA ILE A 36 6.97 1.48 -1.15
C ILE A 36 6.34 2.83 -0.80
N ASN A 37 7.08 3.70 -0.12
CA ASN A 37 6.60 5.02 0.32
C ASN A 37 5.32 4.94 1.17
N VAL A 38 5.24 3.96 2.07
CA VAL A 38 4.14 3.86 3.05
C VAL A 38 4.51 4.73 4.25
N ASP A 39 3.67 5.71 4.58
CA ASP A 39 3.84 6.53 5.78
C ASP A 39 3.67 5.65 7.03
N GLY A 40 4.74 5.49 7.82
CA GLY A 40 4.74 4.72 9.06
C GLY A 40 3.79 5.25 10.13
N ARG A 41 3.29 6.48 10.01
CA ARG A 41 2.26 7.05 10.89
C ARG A 41 0.84 6.62 10.51
N SER A 42 0.67 5.99 9.34
CA SER A 42 -0.64 5.55 8.85
C SER A 42 -0.99 4.17 9.42
N GLU A 43 -1.41 4.11 10.68
CA GLU A 43 -1.78 2.84 11.34
C GLU A 43 -2.79 2.02 10.54
N GLY A 44 -3.76 2.67 9.91
CA GLY A 44 -4.77 2.01 9.08
C GLY A 44 -4.17 1.34 7.84
N MET A 45 -3.14 1.94 7.23
CA MET A 45 -2.45 1.36 6.08
C MET A 45 -1.53 0.22 6.51
N LEU A 46 -0.80 0.38 7.62
CA LEU A 46 0.06 -0.67 8.17
C LEU A 46 -0.75 -1.91 8.54
N ARG A 47 -1.81 -1.75 9.34
CA ARG A 47 -2.72 -2.84 9.69
C ARG A 47 -3.38 -3.45 8.46
N PHE A 48 -3.80 -2.64 7.48
CA PHE A 48 -4.35 -3.19 6.24
C PHE A 48 -3.32 -4.09 5.55
N SER A 49 -2.07 -3.63 5.43
CA SER A 49 -0.98 -4.34 4.75
C SER A 49 -0.68 -5.68 5.44
N GLU A 50 -0.53 -5.68 6.76
CA GLU A 50 -0.34 -6.90 7.55
C GLU A 50 -1.51 -7.88 7.37
N ASN A 51 -2.75 -7.39 7.45
CA ASN A 51 -3.96 -8.22 7.32
C ASN A 51 -4.12 -8.87 5.93
N VAL A 52 -3.54 -8.29 4.88
CA VAL A 52 -3.54 -8.87 3.53
C VAL A 52 -2.29 -9.72 3.25
N GLY A 53 -1.44 -9.94 4.26
CA GLY A 53 -0.25 -10.79 4.17
C GLY A 53 0.99 -10.11 3.61
N LEU A 54 1.06 -8.78 3.63
CA LEU A 54 2.33 -8.09 3.41
C LEU A 54 3.18 -8.10 4.67
N GLU A 55 4.47 -8.35 4.46
CA GLU A 55 5.48 -8.29 5.50
C GLU A 55 6.23 -6.96 5.41
N HIS A 56 6.52 -6.36 6.56
CA HIS A 56 7.46 -5.25 6.64
C HIS A 56 8.87 -5.77 6.33
N ILE A 57 9.58 -5.07 5.46
CA ILE A 57 10.92 -5.47 4.99
C ILE A 57 11.99 -4.47 5.42
N VAL A 58 11.67 -3.17 5.37
CA VAL A 58 12.65 -2.10 5.59
C VAL A 58 11.95 -0.78 5.91
N ASP A 59 12.57 0.00 6.79
CA ASP A 59 12.22 1.40 7.02
C ASP A 59 13.01 2.32 6.09
N GLN A 60 12.37 3.39 5.62
CA GLN A 60 12.96 4.33 4.67
C GLN A 60 12.89 5.75 5.22
N TYR A 61 13.95 6.52 5.02
CA TYR A 61 13.97 7.94 5.35
C TYR A 61 13.37 8.77 4.21
N GLU A 62 12.52 9.73 4.57
CA GLU A 62 12.13 10.84 3.71
C GLU A 62 12.93 12.08 4.12
N MET A 63 13.61 12.72 3.17
CA MET A 63 14.43 13.90 3.41
C MET A 63 13.88 15.07 2.58
N ARG A 64 13.72 16.24 3.20
CA ARG A 64 13.30 17.48 2.54
C ARG A 64 14.17 18.63 3.03
N LEU A 65 14.61 19.48 2.11
CA LEU A 65 15.23 20.77 2.41
C LEU A 65 14.31 21.85 1.86
N ASP A 66 13.76 22.67 2.75
CA ASP A 66 13.03 23.88 2.38
C ASP A 66 14.02 25.05 2.55
N LEU A 67 14.36 25.72 1.44
CA LEU A 67 15.20 26.92 1.42
C LEU A 67 14.35 28.19 1.44
#